data_AF-A0A1G8IDH9-F1
#
_entry.id   AF-A0A1G8IDH9-F1
#
_cell.length_a   1.000
_cell.length_b   1.000
_cell.length_c   1.000
_cell.angle_alpha   90.00
_cell.angle_beta   90.00
_cell.angle_gamma   90.00
#
_symmetry.space_group_name_H-M   'P 1'
#
loop_
_entity.id
_entity.type
_entity.pdbx_description
1 polymer ?
#
loop_
_entity_poly.entity_id
_entity_poly.type
_entity_poly.pdbx_seq_one_letter_code
_entity_poly.pdbx_strand_id
1 'polypeptide(L)'
;MKASDFQEWLKKISQLSRSQKEQARHCLGEVAPQAAVVKWLEDFFEPSYPACQASRPYRWGYQAGLQHFRCRACKHTFTAVSGTLLIRLRYKEQWLNYSAALIEGLTVRASATPRGIDKNTSFRWHHRFLVLPVATKANRLQGIVEADGTFFPSSCKGQPPPGPSAA
;
A
#
# COMPACT_ATOMS: atom_id res chain seq x y z
N MET A 1 20.93 -11.62 -6.69
CA MET A 1 21.79 -12.76 -7.03
C MET A 1 21.87 -12.84 -8.55
N LYS A 2 23.06 -13.03 -9.14
CA LYS A 2 23.18 -13.21 -10.59
C LYS A 2 22.63 -14.59 -10.99
N ALA A 3 22.28 -14.77 -12.26
CA ALA A 3 21.73 -16.04 -12.74
C ALA A 3 22.68 -17.24 -12.52
N SER A 4 23.99 -17.02 -12.64
CA SER A 4 25.05 -18.00 -12.36
C SER A 4 25.03 -18.46 -10.91
N ASP A 5 25.01 -17.51 -9.98
CA ASP A 5 25.09 -17.78 -8.55
C ASP A 5 23.83 -18.51 -8.06
N PHE A 6 22.68 -18.20 -8.66
CA PHE A 6 21.42 -18.90 -8.38
C PHE A 6 21.47 -20.37 -8.83
N GLN A 7 22.03 -20.63 -10.02
CA GLN A 7 22.18 -22.00 -10.53
C GLN A 7 23.11 -22.83 -9.65
N GLU A 8 24.21 -22.27 -9.16
CA GLU A 8 25.10 -22.96 -8.22
C GLU A 8 24.41 -23.25 -6.88
N TRP A 9 23.63 -22.30 -6.37
CA TRP A 9 22.85 -22.51 -5.15
C TRP A 9 21.82 -23.62 -5.30
N LEU A 10 21.11 -23.70 -6.44
CA LEU A 10 20.17 -24.77 -6.73
C LEU A 10 20.84 -26.15 -6.76
N LYS A 11 22.06 -26.26 -7.28
CA LYS A 11 22.83 -27.51 -7.23
C LYS A 11 23.12 -27.91 -5.78
N LYS A 12 23.48 -26.96 -4.92
CA LYS A 12 23.77 -27.20 -3.49
C LYS A 12 22.52 -27.60 -2.68
N ILE A 13 21.32 -27.15 -3.06
CA ILE A 13 20.05 -27.56 -2.42
C ILE A 13 19.87 -29.08 -2.43
N SER A 14 20.25 -29.73 -3.53
CA SER A 14 20.10 -31.19 -3.66
C SER A 14 20.89 -31.96 -2.61
N GLN A 15 21.98 -31.38 -2.12
CA GLN A 15 22.93 -31.97 -1.16
C GLN A 15 22.55 -31.69 0.30
N LEU A 16 21.51 -30.90 0.56
CA LEU A 16 21.10 -30.56 1.92
C LEU A 16 20.54 -31.79 2.66
N SER A 17 20.88 -31.90 3.93
CA SER A 17 20.30 -32.88 4.84
C SER A 17 18.81 -32.60 5.08
N ARG A 18 18.09 -33.56 5.69
CA ARG A 18 16.68 -33.38 6.05
C ARG A 18 16.47 -32.14 6.94
N SER A 19 17.30 -31.96 7.99
CA SER A 19 17.20 -30.81 8.89
C SER A 19 17.51 -29.48 8.19
N GLN A 20 18.51 -29.46 7.30
CA GLN A 20 18.83 -28.26 6.53
C GLN A 20 17.74 -27.90 5.51
N LYS A 21 17.07 -28.91 4.92
CA LYS A 21 15.89 -28.68 4.05
C LYS A 21 14.71 -28.13 4.85
N GLU A 22 14.49 -28.61 6.07
CA GLU A 22 13.47 -28.10 6.99
C GLU A 22 13.74 -26.63 7.34
N GLN A 23 14.98 -26.31 7.69
CA GLN A 23 15.42 -24.95 8.02
C GLN A 23 15.35 -24.01 6.82
N ALA A 24 15.76 -24.46 5.63
CA ALA A 24 15.61 -23.70 4.39
C ALA A 24 14.14 -23.46 4.04
N ARG A 25 13.27 -24.47 4.20
CA ARG A 25 11.82 -24.31 4.02
C ARG A 25 11.22 -23.32 5.02
N HIS A 26 11.69 -23.33 6.27
CA HIS A 26 11.28 -22.34 7.27
C HIS A 26 11.68 -20.92 6.83
N CYS A 27 12.95 -20.71 6.47
CA CYS A 27 13.44 -19.40 6.03
C CYS A 27 12.80 -18.91 4.71
N LEU A 28 12.42 -19.81 3.81
CA LEU A 28 11.73 -19.47 2.56
C LEU A 28 10.21 -19.34 2.74
N GLY A 29 9.65 -20.04 3.73
CA GLY A 29 8.22 -20.13 4.05
C GLY A 29 7.75 -19.00 4.97
N GLU A 30 8.65 -18.33 5.68
CA GLU A 30 8.40 -16.99 6.20
C GLU A 30 8.19 -16.05 5.01
N VAL A 31 6.95 -16.02 4.51
CA VAL A 31 6.52 -15.03 3.52
C VAL A 31 6.79 -13.68 4.16
N ALA A 32 7.84 -13.00 3.69
CA ALA A 32 8.14 -11.65 4.13
C ALA A 32 6.82 -10.85 4.06
N PRO A 33 6.42 -10.10 5.10
CA PRO A 33 5.12 -9.45 5.14
C PRO A 33 4.83 -8.58 3.91
N GLN A 34 5.89 -8.07 3.25
CA GLN A 34 5.85 -7.42 1.95
C GLN A 34 5.21 -8.28 0.85
N ALA A 35 5.60 -9.54 0.73
CA ALA A 35 5.16 -10.44 -0.32
C ALA A 35 3.67 -10.77 -0.21
N ALA A 36 3.12 -10.84 1.02
CA ALA A 36 1.67 -11.01 1.22
C ALA A 36 0.86 -9.81 0.72
N VAL A 37 1.29 -8.58 1.08
CA VAL A 37 0.62 -7.35 0.64
C VAL A 37 0.70 -7.18 -0.88
N VAL A 38 1.88 -7.43 -1.46
CA VAL A 38 2.11 -7.37 -2.90
C VAL A 38 1.23 -8.36 -3.63
N LYS A 39 1.23 -9.62 -3.17
CA LYS A 39 0.42 -10.67 -3.80
C LYS A 39 -1.06 -10.31 -3.75
N TRP A 40 -1.56 -9.84 -2.61
CA TRP A 40 -2.94 -9.35 -2.50
C TRP A 40 -3.22 -8.24 -3.52
N LEU A 41 -2.36 -7.21 -3.62
CA LEU A 41 -2.54 -6.15 -4.61
C LEU A 41 -2.55 -6.66 -6.05
N GLU A 42 -1.69 -7.63 -6.39
CA GLU A 42 -1.60 -8.19 -7.73
C GLU A 42 -2.77 -9.12 -8.07
N ASP A 43 -3.29 -9.88 -7.09
CA ASP A 43 -4.42 -10.80 -7.27
C ASP A 43 -5.73 -10.04 -7.54
N PHE A 44 -5.93 -8.87 -6.92
CA PHE A 44 -7.11 -8.02 -7.12
C PHE A 44 -6.96 -7.01 -8.28
N PHE A 45 -5.77 -6.92 -8.89
CA PHE A 45 -5.51 -5.95 -9.94
C PHE A 45 -5.75 -6.55 -11.33
N GLU A 46 -6.74 -6.01 -12.05
CA GLU A 46 -6.91 -6.31 -13.47
C GLU A 46 -6.02 -5.38 -14.32
N PRO A 47 -5.03 -5.90 -15.06
CA PRO A 47 -4.10 -5.07 -15.80
C PRO A 47 -4.78 -4.33 -16.96
N SER A 48 -5.16 -3.08 -16.71
CA SER A 48 -5.63 -2.14 -17.73
C SER A 48 -4.92 -0.80 -17.56
N TYR A 49 -4.54 -0.17 -18.68
CA TYR A 49 -3.90 1.15 -18.64
C TYR A 49 -4.97 2.25 -18.82
N PRO A 50 -5.24 3.09 -17.81
CA PRO A 50 -6.39 3.99 -17.82
C PRO A 50 -6.38 5.00 -18.97
N ALA A 51 -5.20 5.50 -19.35
CA ALA A 51 -5.10 6.60 -20.32
C ALA A 51 -5.25 6.18 -21.79
N CYS A 52 -5.06 4.90 -22.14
CA CYS A 52 -5.24 4.44 -23.52
C CYS A 52 -6.29 3.35 -23.67
N GLN A 53 -6.88 2.87 -22.57
CA GLN A 53 -7.89 1.80 -22.50
C GLN A 53 -7.53 0.53 -23.29
N ALA A 54 -6.26 0.38 -23.69
CA ALA A 54 -5.83 -0.72 -24.51
C ALA A 54 -5.88 -1.98 -23.65
N SER A 55 -6.72 -2.91 -24.05
CA SER A 55 -6.84 -4.21 -23.41
C SER A 55 -5.57 -5.02 -23.63
N ARG A 56 -5.08 -5.68 -22.58
CA ARG A 56 -3.96 -6.65 -22.58
C ARG A 56 -2.55 -6.04 -22.61
N PRO A 57 -2.12 -5.37 -21.52
CA PRO A 57 -0.71 -5.15 -21.27
C PRO A 57 0.03 -6.48 -21.10
N TYR A 58 1.36 -6.46 -21.18
CA TYR A 58 2.20 -7.63 -20.91
C TYR A 58 3.15 -7.39 -19.75
N ARG A 59 3.60 -8.47 -19.11
CA ARG A 59 4.55 -8.44 -17.99
C ARG A 59 5.90 -7.90 -18.46
N TRP A 60 6.41 -6.88 -17.78
CA TRP A 60 7.65 -6.16 -18.07
C TRP A 60 8.60 -6.20 -16.86
N GLY A 61 8.81 -7.40 -16.31
CA GLY A 61 9.72 -7.64 -15.20
C GLY A 61 9.17 -7.25 -13.82
N TYR A 62 10.03 -7.38 -12.81
CA TYR A 62 9.74 -7.11 -11.41
C TYR A 62 10.73 -6.10 -10.84
N GLN A 63 10.22 -5.11 -10.11
CA GLN A 63 11.06 -4.13 -9.41
C GLN A 63 10.40 -3.70 -8.10
N ALA A 64 11.21 -3.51 -7.05
CA ALA A 64 10.76 -3.12 -5.72
C ALA A 64 9.61 -4.01 -5.16
N GLY A 65 9.63 -5.29 -5.53
CA GLY A 65 8.63 -6.28 -5.17
C GLY A 65 7.27 -6.07 -5.82
N LEU A 66 7.18 -5.48 -7.02
CA LEU A 66 5.93 -5.36 -7.78
C LEU A 66 6.15 -5.78 -9.24
N GLN A 67 5.18 -6.50 -9.79
CA GLN A 67 5.06 -6.76 -11.22
C GLN A 67 4.86 -5.45 -11.97
N HIS A 68 5.77 -5.18 -12.90
CA HIS A 68 5.61 -4.09 -13.85
C HIS A 68 4.91 -4.61 -15.10
N PHE A 69 4.02 -3.82 -15.64
CA PHE A 69 3.29 -4.06 -16.87
C PHE A 69 3.68 -3.00 -17.88
N ARG A 70 3.66 -3.36 -19.16
CA ARG A 70 3.84 -2.42 -20.26
C ARG A 70 2.68 -2.53 -21.23
N CYS A 71 2.10 -1.38 -21.57
CA CYS A 71 1.04 -1.32 -22.56
C CYS A 71 1.59 -1.64 -23.97
N ARG A 72 0.86 -2.42 -24.75
CA ARG A 72 1.26 -2.76 -26.13
C ARG A 72 1.09 -1.59 -27.11
N ALA A 73 0.04 -0.78 -26.91
CA ALA A 73 -0.28 0.37 -27.76
C ALA A 73 0.61 1.58 -27.46
N CYS A 74 0.51 2.15 -26.26
CA CYS A 74 1.22 3.40 -25.90
C CYS A 74 2.60 3.19 -25.29
N LYS A 75 3.04 1.94 -25.08
CA LYS A 75 4.33 1.57 -24.48
C LYS A 75 4.61 2.10 -23.07
N HIS A 76 3.63 2.71 -22.40
CA HIS A 76 3.74 3.18 -21.03
C HIS A 76 3.84 2.01 -20.03
N THR A 77 4.61 2.20 -18.96
CA THR A 77 4.79 1.21 -17.89
C THR A 77 3.96 1.55 -16.65
N PHE A 78 3.45 0.53 -15.97
CA PHE A 78 2.63 0.71 -14.77
C PHE A 78 2.69 -0.54 -13.88
N THR A 79 2.13 -0.45 -12.69
CA THR A 79 2.09 -1.50 -11.66
C THR A 79 0.68 -1.57 -11.08
N ALA A 80 0.40 -2.56 -10.22
CA ALA A 80 -0.87 -2.66 -9.51
C ALA A 80 -1.23 -1.42 -8.67
N VAL A 81 -0.23 -0.64 -8.23
CA VAL A 81 -0.45 0.59 -7.43
C VAL A 81 -0.43 1.86 -8.27
N SER A 82 -0.23 1.77 -9.59
CA SER A 82 -0.23 2.95 -10.47
C SER A 82 -1.62 3.59 -10.50
N GLY A 83 -1.68 4.90 -10.36
CA GLY A 83 -2.96 5.63 -10.29
C GLY A 83 -3.68 5.55 -8.95
N THR A 84 -3.14 4.81 -7.97
CA THR A 84 -3.68 4.75 -6.61
C THR A 84 -2.95 5.70 -5.66
N LEU A 85 -3.53 5.96 -4.49
CA LEU A 85 -2.88 6.74 -3.43
C LEU A 85 -1.64 6.04 -2.83
N LEU A 86 -1.50 4.73 -3.10
CA LEU A 86 -0.38 3.92 -2.66
C LEU A 86 0.88 4.09 -3.53
N ILE A 87 0.77 4.84 -4.63
CA ILE A 87 1.89 5.06 -5.56
C ILE A 87 3.10 5.68 -4.85
N ARG A 88 4.30 5.13 -5.09
CA ARG A 88 5.59 5.56 -4.49
C ARG A 88 5.67 5.47 -2.96
N LEU A 89 4.71 4.85 -2.27
CA LEU A 89 4.87 4.53 -0.86
C LEU A 89 5.91 3.41 -0.70
N ARG A 90 6.84 3.60 0.24
CA ARG A 90 7.85 2.60 0.61
C ARG A 90 7.29 1.68 1.71
N TYR A 91 8.08 0.73 2.19
CA TYR A 91 7.75 -0.15 3.32
C TYR A 91 6.39 -0.86 3.18
N LYS A 92 6.18 -1.56 2.06
CA LYS A 92 4.89 -2.20 1.72
C LYS A 92 4.48 -3.24 2.77
N GLU A 93 5.47 -3.91 3.34
CA GLU A 93 5.35 -4.82 4.48
C GLU A 93 4.62 -4.22 5.69
N GLN A 94 4.68 -2.90 5.87
CA GLN A 94 4.05 -2.23 7.01
C GLN A 94 2.68 -1.63 6.68
N TRP A 95 2.19 -1.70 5.44
CA TRP A 95 0.95 -1.03 5.07
C TRP A 95 -0.26 -1.57 5.84
N LEU A 96 -0.38 -2.89 6.00
CA LEU A 96 -1.47 -3.51 6.75
C LEU A 96 -1.41 -3.18 8.24
N ASN A 97 -0.21 -3.25 8.82
CA ASN A 97 0.01 -2.86 10.21
C ASN A 97 -0.35 -1.38 10.40
N TYR A 98 0.07 -0.53 9.48
CA TYR A 98 -0.23 0.90 9.52
C TYR A 98 -1.73 1.18 9.41
N SER A 99 -2.45 0.50 8.53
CA SER A 99 -3.90 0.63 8.44
C SER A 99 -4.60 0.19 9.73
N ALA A 100 -4.11 -0.85 10.42
CA ALA A 100 -4.68 -1.26 11.70
C ALA A 100 -4.55 -0.16 12.77
N ALA A 101 -3.38 0.49 12.87
CA ALA A 101 -3.23 1.64 13.78
C ALA A 101 -4.13 2.83 13.45
N LEU A 102 -4.42 3.07 12.16
CA LEU A 102 -5.37 4.11 11.78
C LEU A 102 -6.79 3.75 12.23
N ILE A 103 -7.18 2.49 12.12
CA ILE A 103 -8.47 1.98 12.61
C ILE A 103 -8.56 2.11 14.14
N GLU A 104 -7.47 1.83 14.85
CA GLU A 104 -7.34 2.03 16.30
C GLU A 104 -7.29 3.51 16.72
N GLY A 105 -7.24 4.45 15.78
CA GLY A 105 -7.18 5.90 16.07
C GLY A 105 -5.84 6.37 16.65
N LEU A 106 -4.75 5.64 16.43
CA LEU A 106 -3.44 6.02 16.94
C LEU A 106 -2.89 7.28 16.26
N THR A 107 -2.20 8.12 17.05
CA THR A 107 -1.56 9.33 16.54
C THR A 107 -0.49 9.01 15.49
N VAL A 108 -0.17 9.96 14.60
CA VAL A 108 0.91 9.82 13.59
C VAL A 108 2.23 9.31 14.19
N ARG A 109 2.58 9.76 15.40
CA ARG A 109 3.80 9.32 16.10
C ARG A 109 3.65 7.89 16.62
N ALA A 110 2.54 7.59 17.31
CA ALA A 110 2.27 6.24 17.82
C ALA A 110 2.20 5.20 16.69
N SER A 111 1.67 5.56 15.53
CA SER A 111 1.63 4.70 14.33
C SER A 111 3.00 4.49 13.68
N ALA A 112 3.99 5.31 13.99
CA ALA A 112 5.32 5.25 13.40
C ALA A 112 6.29 4.38 14.22
N THR A 113 6.26 4.54 15.56
CA THR A 113 7.27 3.99 16.48
C THR A 113 7.39 2.46 16.45
N PRO A 114 6.31 1.66 16.54
CA PRO A 114 6.42 0.20 16.53
C PRO A 114 6.94 -0.38 15.20
N ARG A 115 6.97 0.42 14.14
CA ARG A 115 7.20 -0.01 12.76
C ARG A 115 8.53 0.46 12.19
N GLY A 116 9.31 1.22 12.97
CA GLY A 116 10.59 1.76 12.54
C GLY A 116 10.48 2.75 11.37
N ILE A 117 9.33 3.41 11.22
CA ILE A 117 9.07 4.37 10.14
C ILE A 117 9.32 5.80 10.65
N ASP A 118 9.93 6.65 9.85
CA ASP A 118 10.10 8.08 10.18
C ASP A 118 8.75 8.82 10.33
N LYS A 119 8.68 9.80 11.22
CA LYS A 119 7.48 10.61 11.47
C LYS A 119 6.92 11.25 10.19
N ASN A 120 7.77 11.76 9.30
CA ASN A 120 7.30 12.39 8.06
C ASN A 120 6.75 11.36 7.08
N THR A 121 7.31 10.15 7.07
CA THR A 121 6.76 9.03 6.28
C THR A 121 5.39 8.64 6.81
N SER A 122 5.26 8.47 8.13
CA SER A 122 3.98 8.21 8.79
C SER A 122 2.97 9.33 8.47
N PHE A 123 3.34 10.61 8.59
CA PHE A 123 2.45 11.73 8.28
C PHE A 123 1.94 11.69 6.83
N ARG A 124 2.82 11.40 5.86
CA ARG A 124 2.45 11.24 4.44
C ARG A 124 1.50 10.07 4.22
N TRP A 125 1.70 8.96 4.93
CA TRP A 125 0.82 7.79 4.85
C TRP A 125 -0.54 8.10 5.44
N HIS A 126 -0.57 8.71 6.62
CA HIS A 126 -1.79 9.13 7.30
C HIS A 126 -2.70 9.93 6.37
N HIS A 127 -2.16 10.94 5.69
CA HIS A 127 -2.92 11.72 4.71
C HIS A 127 -3.45 10.87 3.56
N ARG A 128 -2.63 10.00 2.97
CA ARG A 128 -3.04 9.20 1.80
C ARG A 128 -4.03 8.10 2.13
N PHE A 129 -3.83 7.40 3.25
CA PHE A 129 -4.72 6.33 3.69
C PHE A 129 -6.09 6.87 4.09
N LEU A 130 -6.17 8.08 4.66
CA LEU A 130 -7.44 8.68 5.07
C LEU A 130 -8.25 9.33 3.93
N VAL A 131 -7.68 9.54 2.75
CA VAL A 131 -8.44 10.11 1.61
C VAL A 131 -9.59 9.18 1.18
N LEU A 132 -9.39 7.85 1.18
CA LEU A 132 -10.43 6.90 0.76
C LEU A 132 -11.61 6.82 1.75
N PRO A 133 -11.40 6.65 3.07
CA PRO A 133 -12.49 6.69 4.04
C PRO A 133 -13.31 7.99 4.00
N VAL A 134 -12.65 9.14 3.80
CA VAL A 134 -13.34 10.43 3.68
C VAL A 134 -14.30 10.47 2.49
N ALA A 135 -13.95 9.80 1.39
CA ALA A 135 -14.80 9.68 0.21
C ALA A 135 -15.96 8.68 0.38
N THR A 136 -15.97 7.87 1.44
CA THR A 136 -16.98 6.82 1.68
C THR A 136 -18.24 7.36 2.39
N LYS A 137 -18.38 8.69 2.53
CA LYS A 137 -19.57 9.29 3.15
C LYS A 137 -20.81 9.07 2.28
N ALA A 138 -21.92 8.72 2.93
CA ALA A 138 -23.21 8.59 2.24
C ALA A 138 -23.65 9.95 1.67
N ASN A 139 -24.04 9.97 0.39
CA ASN A 139 -24.55 11.18 -0.27
C ASN A 139 -25.96 11.57 0.19
N ARG A 140 -26.73 10.61 0.73
CA ARG A 140 -28.08 10.81 1.21
C ARG A 140 -28.35 9.91 2.41
N LEU A 141 -28.90 10.48 3.47
CA LEU A 141 -29.43 9.75 4.62
C LEU A 141 -30.91 9.42 4.32
N GLN A 142 -31.35 8.21 4.64
CA GLN A 142 -32.73 7.75 4.44
C GLN A 142 -33.23 6.97 5.66
N GLY A 143 -34.51 7.09 5.98
CA GLY A 143 -35.13 6.45 7.14
C GLY A 143 -35.03 7.30 8.42
N ILE A 144 -34.89 6.63 9.56
CA ILE A 144 -34.68 7.27 10.86
C ILE A 144 -33.20 7.63 10.98
N VAL A 145 -32.92 8.90 11.25
CA VAL A 145 -31.55 9.44 11.37
C VAL A 145 -31.34 9.90 12.80
N GLU A 146 -30.32 9.36 13.45
CA GLU A 146 -29.83 9.80 14.75
C GLU A 146 -28.60 10.69 14.55
N ALA A 147 -28.49 11.75 15.35
CA ALA A 147 -27.41 12.72 15.26
C ALA A 147 -26.80 12.94 16.64
N ASP A 148 -25.57 12.46 16.82
CA ASP A 148 -24.79 12.66 18.03
C ASP A 148 -23.74 13.76 17.86
N GLY A 149 -23.57 14.57 18.90
CA GLY A 149 -22.52 15.58 18.97
C GLY A 149 -21.29 15.06 19.68
N THR A 150 -20.14 15.08 19.00
CA THR A 150 -18.83 14.92 19.66
C THR A 150 -18.04 16.21 19.50
N PHE A 151 -17.63 16.81 20.62
CA PHE A 151 -16.89 18.06 20.63
C PHE A 151 -15.40 17.81 20.77
N PHE A 152 -14.63 18.42 19.88
CA PHE A 152 -13.17 18.39 19.93
C PHE A 152 -12.64 19.82 20.06
N PRO A 153 -11.59 20.05 20.87
CA PRO A 153 -10.89 21.32 20.87
C PRO A 153 -10.19 21.50 19.52
N SER A 154 -10.70 22.39 18.68
CA SER A 154 -10.07 22.79 17.42
C SER A 154 -9.32 24.11 17.59
N SER A 155 -8.07 24.17 17.15
CA SER A 155 -7.34 25.44 17.05
C SER A 155 -7.51 26.02 15.66
N CYS A 156 -8.21 27.15 15.56
CA CYS A 156 -8.33 27.94 14.32
C CYS A 156 -7.29 29.05 14.24
N LYS A 157 -6.23 28.99 15.07
CA LYS A 157 -5.19 30.00 15.11
C LYS A 157 -4.47 30.06 13.76
N GLY A 158 -4.51 31.23 13.12
CA GLY A 158 -3.91 31.45 11.79
C GLY A 158 -4.85 31.21 10.61
N GLN A 159 -6.14 30.93 10.84
CA GLN A 159 -7.14 30.99 9.77
C GLN A 159 -7.45 32.46 9.42
N PRO A 160 -7.55 32.82 8.13
CA PRO A 160 -8.02 34.14 7.75
C PRO A 160 -9.45 34.34 8.26
N PRO A 161 -9.84 35.57 8.67
CA PRO A 161 -11.20 35.85 9.07
C PRO A 161 -12.15 35.47 7.92
N PRO A 162 -13.32 34.88 8.22
CA PRO A 162 -14.29 34.56 7.18
C PRO A 162 -14.61 35.83 6.41
N GLY A 163 -14.37 35.81 5.09
CA GLY A 163 -14.73 36.92 4.20
C GLY A 163 -16.25 37.16 4.23
N PRO A 164 -16.72 38.34 3.81
CA PRO A 164 -18.16 38.62 3.77
C PRO A 164 -18.85 37.60 2.89
N SER A 165 -19.88 36.94 3.45
CA SER A 165 -20.77 36.05 2.71
C SER A 165 -21.37 36.84 1.55
N ALA A 166 -21.10 36.44 0.31
CA ALA A 166 -21.80 36.97 -0.84
C ALA A 166 -23.28 36.60 -0.70
N ALA A 167 -24.13 37.63 -0.63
CA ALA A 167 -25.58 37.52 -0.70
C ALA A 167 -26.03 37.36 -2.16
#